data_AF-A0A4Q1F715-F1
#
_entry.id   AF-A0A4Q1F715-F1
#
_cell.length_a   1.000
_cell.length_b   1.000
_cell.length_c   1.000
_cell.angle_alpha   90.00
_cell.angle_beta   90.00
_cell.angle_gamma   90.00
#
_symmetry.space_group_name_H-M   'P 1'
#
loop_
_entity.id
_entity.type
_entity.pdbx_description
1 polymer ?
#
loop_
_entity_poly.entity_id
_entity_poly.type
_entity_poly.pdbx_seq_one_letter_code
_entity_poly.pdbx_strand_id
1 'polypeptide(L)'
;MIHAKNIHKFYDKLEVLKGVDLHIKKGEIVSIVGASGAGKTTLLQILGTLDKPDSNPNSSLTINGENVLKLQDVETDNSKEERTFKIITWTSSIYIILLAVFLLFFRTKIFDEIVRLITIGALFLPIILMLIYYTRYFKKKSKKDKILSDFRNLNLGFIFQFHQLLPEFTALENVCIPAFMANKPKAETEKEAKRILEYLGLSHRINHKPNELSGGEQQRVAVARALINKPDVIFADEPSGNLDTHSAENLHQLFFQLRDEFGQTFVIVTHNEELANMADRKLIMVDGQISN
;
A
#
# COMPACT_ATOMS: atom_id res chain seq x y z
N MET A 1 4.83 -4.17 19.59
CA MET A 1 4.99 -3.28 18.42
C MET A 1 3.77 -3.40 17.53
N ILE A 2 3.48 -4.60 17.03
CA ILE A 2 2.22 -4.92 16.35
C ILE A 2 1.33 -5.68 17.32
N HIS A 3 0.09 -5.24 17.48
CA HIS A 3 -0.94 -5.93 18.26
C HIS A 3 -2.18 -6.11 17.39
N ALA A 4 -2.48 -7.36 17.04
CA ALA A 4 -3.70 -7.74 16.36
C ALA A 4 -4.56 -8.52 17.35
N LYS A 5 -5.83 -8.13 17.49
CA LYS A 5 -6.77 -8.78 18.39
C LYS A 5 -8.03 -9.16 17.64
N ASN A 6 -8.46 -10.40 17.80
CA ASN A 6 -9.71 -10.95 17.27
C ASN A 6 -9.94 -10.59 15.78
N ILE A 7 -8.94 -10.86 14.94
CA ILE A 7 -8.99 -10.55 13.50
C ILE A 7 -9.80 -11.62 12.77
N HIS A 8 -10.84 -11.19 12.06
CA HIS A 8 -11.64 -12.03 11.17
C HIS A 8 -11.54 -11.56 9.73
N LYS A 9 -11.69 -12.51 8.79
CA LYS A 9 -11.75 -12.22 7.37
C LYS A 9 -12.59 -13.26 6.64
N PHE A 10 -13.53 -12.78 5.84
CA PHE A 10 -14.41 -13.55 4.98
C PHE A 10 -14.13 -13.19 3.52
N TYR A 11 -14.12 -14.20 2.66
CA TYR A 11 -14.27 -14.02 1.22
C TYR A 11 -15.55 -14.76 0.80
N ASP A 12 -16.53 -14.00 0.34
CA ASP A 12 -17.91 -14.44 0.11
C ASP A 12 -18.52 -15.11 1.36
N LYS A 13 -18.58 -16.45 1.38
CA LYS A 13 -19.13 -17.25 2.49
C LYS A 13 -18.05 -17.98 3.29
N LEU A 14 -16.80 -17.94 2.84
CA LEU A 14 -15.69 -18.65 3.46
C LEU A 14 -15.00 -17.73 4.46
N GLU A 15 -15.03 -18.12 5.73
CA GLU A 15 -14.22 -17.48 6.77
C GLU A 15 -12.78 -18.02 6.70
N VAL A 16 -11.86 -17.15 6.26
CA VAL A 16 -10.44 -17.47 6.12
C VAL A 16 -9.66 -17.19 7.41
N LEU A 17 -9.99 -16.13 8.14
CA LEU A 17 -9.44 -15.85 9.47
C LEU A 17 -10.55 -15.89 10.51
N LYS A 18 -10.36 -16.68 11.56
CA LYS A 18 -11.40 -17.03 12.54
C LYS A 18 -11.06 -16.52 13.94
N GLY A 19 -10.79 -15.22 14.07
CA GLY A 19 -10.46 -14.59 15.35
C GLY A 19 -8.99 -14.77 15.74
N VAL A 20 -8.10 -14.23 14.93
CA VAL A 20 -6.65 -14.32 15.17
C VAL A 20 -6.20 -13.24 16.15
N ASP A 21 -5.52 -13.65 17.22
CA ASP A 21 -4.78 -12.79 18.14
C ASP A 21 -3.27 -12.94 17.89
N LEU A 22 -2.56 -11.82 17.80
CA LEU A 22 -1.13 -11.81 17.54
C LEU A 22 -0.45 -10.59 18.18
N HIS A 23 0.72 -10.84 18.76
CA HIS A 23 1.61 -9.79 19.24
C HIS A 23 3.04 -10.02 18.77
N ILE A 24 3.64 -8.97 18.20
CA ILE A 24 5.01 -8.93 17.70
C ILE A 24 5.76 -7.78 18.37
N LYS A 25 6.92 -8.11 18.94
CA LYS A 25 7.84 -7.17 19.60
C LYS A 25 8.71 -6.47 18.56
N LYS A 26 9.26 -5.31 18.93
CA LYS A 26 10.20 -4.59 18.06
C LYS A 26 11.51 -5.37 18.00
N GLY A 27 12.12 -5.46 16.82
CA GLY A 27 13.38 -6.17 16.58
C GLY A 27 13.24 -7.70 16.61
N GLU A 28 12.02 -8.22 16.52
CA GLU A 28 11.72 -9.66 16.49
C GLU A 28 11.57 -10.13 15.03
N ILE A 29 12.09 -11.32 14.73
CA ILE A 29 11.78 -12.07 13.50
C ILE A 29 10.72 -13.12 13.84
N VAL A 30 9.52 -12.96 13.30
CA VAL A 30 8.42 -13.92 13.47
C VAL A 30 8.17 -14.64 12.15
N SER A 31 8.16 -15.97 12.18
CA SER A 31 7.73 -16.80 11.04
C SER A 31 6.30 -17.29 11.24
N ILE A 32 5.53 -17.34 10.16
CA ILE A 32 4.16 -17.87 10.10
C ILE A 32 4.16 -19.00 9.08
N VAL A 33 3.94 -20.22 9.56
CA VAL A 33 3.87 -21.43 8.75
C VAL A 33 2.49 -22.06 8.84
N GLY A 34 2.22 -23.06 8.01
CA GLY A 34 0.93 -23.75 7.98
C GLY A 34 0.57 -24.27 6.59
N ALA A 35 -0.43 -25.15 6.52
CA ALA A 35 -0.89 -25.75 5.28
C ALA A 35 -1.31 -24.68 4.24
N SER A 36 -1.31 -25.07 2.96
CA SER A 36 -1.90 -24.22 1.91
C SER A 36 -3.37 -23.95 2.23
N GLY A 37 -3.82 -22.70 2.07
CA GLY A 37 -5.18 -22.30 2.44
C GLY A 37 -5.42 -22.01 3.94
N ALA A 38 -4.43 -22.17 4.82
CA ALA A 38 -4.60 -21.92 6.25
C ALA A 38 -4.86 -20.44 6.62
N GLY A 39 -4.67 -19.49 5.69
CA GLY A 39 -4.89 -18.05 5.89
C GLY A 39 -3.62 -17.20 6.07
N LYS A 40 -2.42 -17.76 5.90
CA LYS A 40 -1.12 -17.10 6.16
C LYS A 40 -0.95 -15.76 5.43
N THR A 41 -1.07 -15.79 4.10
CA THR A 41 -0.94 -14.59 3.25
C THR A 41 -2.02 -13.57 3.57
N THR A 42 -3.27 -14.00 3.82
CA THR A 42 -4.37 -13.12 4.22
C THR A 42 -4.06 -12.40 5.54
N LEU A 43 -3.55 -13.12 6.55
CA LEU A 43 -3.12 -12.52 7.80
C LEU A 43 -1.99 -11.51 7.58
N LEU A 44 -0.95 -11.89 6.82
CA LEU A 44 0.17 -10.99 6.53
C LEU A 44 -0.28 -9.72 5.77
N GLN A 45 -1.19 -9.85 4.81
CA GLN A 45 -1.76 -8.70 4.08
C GLN A 45 -2.56 -7.77 4.99
N ILE A 46 -3.35 -8.31 5.93
CA ILE A 46 -4.08 -7.51 6.91
C ILE A 46 -3.13 -6.79 7.87
N LEU A 47 -2.13 -7.50 8.42
CA LEU A 47 -1.10 -6.90 9.28
C LEU A 47 -0.32 -5.82 8.53
N GLY A 48 -0.05 -6.04 7.25
CA GLY A 48 0.60 -5.10 6.33
C GLY A 48 -0.31 -3.99 5.80
N THR A 49 -1.58 -3.92 6.23
CA THR A 49 -2.56 -2.92 5.76
C THR A 49 -2.83 -2.94 4.24
N LEU A 50 -2.52 -4.05 3.58
CA LEU A 50 -2.82 -4.30 2.15
C LEU A 50 -4.25 -4.82 1.94
N ASP A 51 -4.82 -5.44 2.97
CA ASP A 51 -6.23 -5.82 3.03
C ASP A 51 -6.84 -5.36 4.36
N LYS A 52 -8.17 -5.31 4.42
CA LYS A 52 -8.95 -4.90 5.58
C LYS A 52 -9.60 -6.14 6.23
N PRO A 53 -9.53 -6.29 7.56
CA PRO A 53 -10.30 -7.33 8.23
C PRO A 53 -11.80 -6.98 8.21
N ASP A 54 -12.65 -7.99 8.35
CA ASP A 54 -14.09 -7.73 8.44
C ASP A 54 -14.45 -7.04 9.75
N SER A 55 -15.46 -6.17 9.69
CA SER A 55 -15.85 -5.33 10.83
C SER A 55 -16.35 -6.18 12.00
N ASN A 56 -15.59 -6.18 13.09
CA ASN A 56 -15.97 -6.77 14.36
C ASN A 56 -15.70 -5.75 15.49
N PRO A 57 -16.69 -5.43 16.35
CA PRO A 57 -16.52 -4.45 17.44
C PRO A 57 -15.36 -4.77 18.39
N ASN A 58 -14.99 -6.05 18.50
CA ASN A 58 -13.92 -6.52 19.38
C ASN A 58 -12.58 -6.65 18.66
N SER A 59 -12.52 -6.35 17.37
CA SER A 59 -11.28 -6.39 16.59
C SER A 59 -10.45 -5.11 16.79
N SER A 60 -9.13 -5.26 16.91
CA SER A 60 -8.22 -4.13 16.93
C SER A 60 -6.90 -4.49 16.27
N LEU A 61 -6.37 -3.59 15.45
CA LEU A 61 -5.02 -3.71 14.92
C LEU A 61 -4.27 -2.40 15.22
N THR A 62 -3.17 -2.51 15.95
CA THR A 62 -2.27 -1.38 16.22
C THR A 62 -0.85 -1.69 15.80
N ILE A 63 -0.18 -0.70 15.22
CA ILE A 63 1.23 -0.75 14.83
C ILE A 63 1.90 0.49 15.42
N ASN A 64 2.93 0.32 16.25
CA ASN A 64 3.58 1.40 17.00
C ASN A 64 2.61 2.25 17.85
N GLY A 65 1.52 1.64 18.31
CA GLY A 65 0.47 2.33 19.08
C GLY A 65 -0.56 3.06 18.22
N GLU A 66 -0.35 3.19 16.91
CA GLU A 66 -1.34 3.76 15.99
C GLU A 66 -2.41 2.73 15.62
N ASN A 67 -3.69 3.10 15.71
CA ASN A 67 -4.80 2.24 15.30
C ASN A 67 -5.00 2.33 13.77
N VAL A 68 -4.54 1.30 13.05
CA VAL A 68 -4.56 1.27 11.59
C VAL A 68 -5.95 0.96 11.01
N LEU A 69 -6.83 0.30 11.76
CA LEU A 69 -8.21 0.05 11.30
C LEU A 69 -8.98 1.36 11.16
N LYS A 70 -8.75 2.30 12.08
CA LYS A 70 -9.32 3.65 11.99
C LYS A 70 -8.81 4.40 10.76
N LEU A 71 -7.54 4.22 10.40
CA LEU A 71 -6.97 4.81 9.18
C LEU A 71 -7.61 4.21 7.91
N GLN A 72 -7.85 2.89 7.90
CA GLN A 72 -8.55 2.19 6.82
C GLN A 72 -10.02 2.62 6.69
N ASP A 73 -10.72 2.86 7.81
CA ASP A 73 -12.10 3.36 7.80
C ASP A 73 -12.20 4.78 7.24
N VAL A 74 -11.19 5.62 7.54
CA VAL A 74 -11.10 6.96 6.95
C VAL A 74 -10.97 6.86 5.43
N GLU A 75 -10.16 5.96 4.87
CA GLU A 75 -10.07 5.78 3.42
C GLU A 75 -11.37 5.23 2.79
N THR A 76 -12.11 4.36 3.50
CA THR A 76 -13.32 3.69 2.96
C THR A 76 -14.64 4.45 3.14
N ASP A 77 -14.78 5.37 4.12
CA ASP A 77 -16.04 6.10 4.35
C ASP A 77 -16.25 7.29 3.37
N ASN A 78 -16.23 7.02 2.07
CA ASN A 78 -16.55 8.00 1.03
C ASN A 78 -17.99 7.86 0.51
N SER A 79 -18.79 6.94 1.07
CA SER A 79 -20.09 6.55 0.53
C SER A 79 -21.10 7.69 0.39
N LYS A 80 -21.20 8.59 1.39
CA LYS A 80 -22.10 9.76 1.34
C LYS A 80 -21.59 10.83 0.37
N GLU A 81 -20.28 11.05 0.34
CA GLU A 81 -19.65 12.03 -0.55
C GLU A 81 -19.73 11.57 -2.01
N GLU A 82 -19.57 10.28 -2.27
CA GLU A 82 -19.73 9.67 -3.60
C GLU A 82 -21.18 9.70 -4.08
N ARG A 83 -22.17 9.46 -3.21
CA ARG A 83 -23.59 9.66 -3.55
C ARG A 83 -23.86 11.11 -3.93
N THR A 84 -23.37 12.06 -3.14
CA THR A 84 -23.53 13.50 -3.39
C THR A 84 -22.86 13.91 -4.70
N PHE A 85 -21.65 13.41 -4.96
CA PHE A 85 -20.93 13.60 -6.21
C PHE A 85 -21.70 13.05 -7.40
N LYS A 86 -22.22 11.81 -7.33
CA LYS A 86 -23.05 11.21 -8.39
C LYS A 86 -24.32 12.03 -8.67
N ILE A 87 -24.95 12.58 -7.65
CA ILE A 87 -26.12 13.45 -7.83
C ILE A 87 -25.69 14.72 -8.57
N ILE A 88 -24.65 15.40 -8.10
CA ILE A 88 -24.16 16.66 -8.68
C ILE A 88 -23.68 16.46 -10.12
N THR A 89 -23.00 15.35 -10.43
CA THR A 89 -22.55 15.05 -11.79
C THR A 89 -23.73 14.88 -12.73
N TRP A 90 -24.74 14.12 -12.30
CA TRP A 90 -25.93 13.84 -13.11
C TRP A 90 -26.76 15.10 -13.34
N THR A 91 -27.02 15.90 -12.29
CA THR A 91 -27.73 17.18 -12.43
C THR A 91 -26.99 18.19 -13.29
N SER A 92 -25.65 18.18 -13.23
CA SER A 92 -24.82 19.06 -14.05
C SER A 92 -24.82 18.67 -15.52
N SER A 93 -24.78 17.37 -15.84
CA SER A 93 -24.94 16.89 -17.21
C SER A 93 -26.28 17.31 -17.81
N ILE A 94 -27.38 17.23 -17.04
CA ILE A 94 -28.70 17.71 -17.47
C ILE A 94 -28.69 19.22 -17.71
N TYR A 95 -28.08 19.99 -16.80
CA TYR A 95 -27.97 21.44 -16.94
C TYR A 95 -27.22 21.85 -18.21
N ILE A 96 -26.08 21.20 -18.51
CA ILE A 96 -25.29 21.48 -19.72
C ILE A 96 -26.11 21.19 -20.99
N ILE A 97 -26.89 20.11 -21.01
CA ILE A 97 -27.77 19.78 -22.15
C ILE A 97 -28.86 20.84 -22.32
N LEU A 98 -29.55 21.21 -21.24
CA LEU A 98 -30.59 22.25 -21.26
C LEU A 98 -30.02 23.61 -21.68
N LEU A 99 -28.81 23.95 -21.22
CA LEU A 99 -28.11 25.17 -21.60
C LEU A 99 -27.78 25.15 -23.10
N ALA A 100 -27.28 24.04 -23.64
CA ALA A 100 -26.99 23.90 -25.07
C ALA A 100 -28.27 24.07 -25.91
N VAL A 101 -29.38 23.44 -25.52
CA VAL A 101 -30.68 23.58 -26.17
C VAL A 101 -31.19 25.02 -26.10
N PHE A 102 -31.09 25.66 -24.92
CA PHE A 102 -31.48 27.06 -24.74
C PHE A 102 -30.67 28.00 -25.65
N LEU A 103 -29.34 27.83 -25.69
CA LEU A 103 -28.47 28.63 -26.55
C LEU A 103 -28.76 28.43 -28.05
N LEU A 104 -29.14 27.22 -28.48
CA LEU A 104 -29.55 26.95 -29.85
C LEU A 104 -30.87 27.64 -30.21
N PHE A 105 -31.87 27.56 -29.32
CA PHE A 105 -33.22 28.08 -29.58
C PHE A 105 -33.30 29.61 -29.48
N PHE A 106 -32.51 30.21 -28.59
CA PHE A 106 -32.50 31.67 -28.36
C PHE A 106 -31.38 32.41 -29.08
N ARG A 107 -30.64 31.74 -29.99
CA ARG A 107 -29.59 32.33 -30.82
C ARG A 107 -30.03 33.58 -31.59
N THR A 108 -31.33 33.73 -31.88
CA THR A 108 -31.89 34.77 -32.76
C THR A 108 -32.82 35.77 -32.08
N LYS A 109 -33.08 35.69 -30.76
CA LYS A 109 -34.24 36.37 -30.12
C LYS A 109 -33.93 37.37 -28.98
N ILE A 110 -32.69 37.78 -28.75
CA ILE A 110 -32.33 38.71 -27.67
C ILE A 110 -32.07 40.10 -28.23
N PHE A 111 -32.85 41.09 -27.79
CA PHE A 111 -32.98 42.42 -28.40
C PHE A 111 -32.02 43.50 -27.86
N ASP A 112 -31.14 43.20 -26.90
CA ASP A 112 -30.15 44.15 -26.35
C ASP A 112 -28.82 43.44 -25.98
N GLU A 113 -27.69 44.04 -26.34
CA GLU A 113 -26.34 43.49 -26.18
C GLU A 113 -25.95 43.36 -24.70
N ILE A 114 -26.37 44.32 -23.86
CA ILE A 114 -26.13 44.30 -22.41
C ILE A 114 -26.90 43.16 -21.75
N VAL A 115 -28.18 43.00 -22.09
CA VAL A 115 -29.04 41.93 -21.56
C VAL A 115 -28.48 40.57 -21.95
N ARG A 116 -27.98 40.41 -23.18
CA ARG A 116 -27.35 39.18 -23.65
C ARG A 116 -26.12 38.80 -22.82
N LEU A 117 -25.25 39.76 -22.51
CA LEU A 117 -24.04 39.53 -21.73
C LEU A 117 -24.36 39.08 -20.30
N ILE A 118 -25.32 39.75 -19.64
CA ILE A 118 -25.78 39.40 -18.29
C ILE A 118 -26.39 38.00 -18.26
N THR A 119 -27.25 37.70 -19.24
CA THR A 119 -27.93 36.39 -19.33
C THR A 119 -26.93 35.26 -19.54
N ILE A 120 -25.94 35.46 -20.43
CA ILE A 120 -24.88 34.48 -20.67
C ILE A 120 -24.05 34.28 -19.38
N GLY A 121 -23.62 35.36 -18.71
CA GLY A 121 -22.86 35.26 -17.46
C GLY A 121 -23.60 34.52 -16.36
N ALA A 122 -24.90 34.77 -16.20
CA ALA A 122 -25.76 34.08 -15.23
C ALA A 122 -25.88 32.57 -15.53
N LEU A 123 -25.90 32.18 -16.81
CA LEU A 123 -25.95 30.78 -17.23
C LEU A 123 -24.60 30.04 -17.07
N PHE A 124 -23.48 30.75 -17.04
CA PHE A 124 -22.17 30.14 -16.77
C PHE A 124 -21.87 30.00 -15.26
N LEU A 125 -22.54 30.76 -14.39
CA LEU A 125 -22.31 30.72 -12.95
C LEU A 125 -22.47 29.30 -12.33
N PRO A 126 -23.50 28.50 -12.65
CA PRO A 126 -23.63 27.13 -12.14
C PRO A 126 -22.49 26.21 -12.58
N ILE A 127 -21.96 26.40 -13.80
CA ILE A 127 -20.83 25.62 -14.32
C ILE A 127 -19.56 25.93 -13.52
N ILE A 128 -19.32 27.21 -13.20
CA ILE A 128 -18.18 27.63 -12.38
C ILE A 128 -18.29 27.05 -10.96
N LEU A 129 -19.46 27.14 -10.33
CA LEU A 129 -19.71 26.57 -9.00
C LEU A 129 -19.52 25.05 -8.99
N MET A 130 -19.97 24.36 -10.03
CA MET A 130 -19.74 22.92 -10.24
C MET A 130 -18.24 22.61 -10.35
N LEU A 131 -17.48 23.38 -11.14
CA LEU A 131 -16.03 23.19 -11.28
C LEU A 131 -15.29 23.38 -9.94
N ILE A 132 -15.69 24.39 -9.16
CA ILE A 132 -15.17 24.64 -7.80
C ILE A 132 -15.52 23.47 -6.88
N TYR A 133 -16.74 22.94 -6.95
CA TYR A 133 -17.14 21.78 -6.18
C TYR A 133 -16.29 20.56 -6.55
N TYR A 134 -16.11 20.28 -7.84
CA TYR A 134 -15.30 19.15 -8.31
C TYR A 134 -13.85 19.23 -7.84
N THR A 135 -13.20 20.38 -8.03
CA THR A 135 -11.82 20.58 -7.59
C THR A 135 -11.68 20.39 -6.07
N ARG A 136 -12.64 20.87 -5.28
CA ARG A 136 -12.67 20.62 -3.82
C ARG A 136 -12.90 19.16 -3.47
N TYR A 137 -13.84 18.49 -4.14
CA TYR A 137 -14.15 17.08 -3.93
C TYR A 137 -12.94 16.20 -4.20
N PHE A 138 -12.30 16.34 -5.37
CA PHE A 138 -11.13 15.54 -5.73
C PHE A 138 -9.93 15.82 -4.82
N LYS A 139 -9.70 17.09 -4.43
CA LYS A 139 -8.65 17.44 -3.46
C LYS A 139 -8.89 16.80 -2.09
N LYS A 140 -10.15 16.76 -1.63
CA LYS A 140 -10.52 16.14 -0.35
C LYS A 140 -10.40 14.62 -0.39
N LYS A 141 -10.94 13.97 -1.43
CA LYS A 141 -10.85 12.52 -1.63
C LYS A 141 -9.40 12.06 -1.70
N SER A 142 -8.59 12.72 -2.53
CA SER A 142 -7.15 12.43 -2.65
C SER A 142 -6.41 12.54 -1.32
N LYS A 143 -6.74 13.51 -0.45
CA LYS A 143 -6.09 13.65 0.87
C LYS A 143 -6.46 12.53 1.83
N LYS A 144 -7.66 11.97 1.72
CA LYS A 144 -8.20 10.93 2.62
C LYS A 144 -7.57 9.57 2.30
N ASP A 145 -7.52 9.22 1.02
CA ASP A 145 -6.90 7.99 0.49
C ASP A 145 -5.37 7.99 0.70
N LYS A 146 -4.79 9.17 0.94
CA LYS A 146 -3.35 9.32 1.15
C LYS A 146 -2.88 8.91 2.54
N ILE A 147 -3.71 9.00 3.59
CA ILE A 147 -3.23 8.84 4.98
C ILE A 147 -2.69 7.43 5.25
N LEU A 148 -3.47 6.40 4.93
CA LEU A 148 -3.02 5.01 5.14
C LEU A 148 -1.86 4.65 4.20
N SER A 149 -1.93 5.11 2.97
CA SER A 149 -0.87 4.87 1.98
C SER A 149 0.45 5.53 2.37
N ASP A 150 0.41 6.75 2.93
CA ASP A 150 1.59 7.44 3.49
C ASP A 150 2.11 6.69 4.72
N PHE A 151 1.23 6.27 5.63
CA PHE A 151 1.60 5.45 6.79
C PHE A 151 2.32 4.17 6.35
N ARG A 152 1.76 3.46 5.37
CA ARG A 152 2.35 2.23 4.82
C ARG A 152 3.70 2.49 4.19
N ASN A 153 3.81 3.52 3.34
CA ASN A 153 5.05 3.85 2.64
C ASN A 153 6.19 4.27 3.58
N LEU A 154 5.87 4.92 4.70
CA LEU A 154 6.86 5.41 5.66
C LEU A 154 7.26 4.35 6.69
N ASN A 155 6.32 3.53 7.16
CA ASN A 155 6.54 2.66 8.32
C ASN A 155 6.65 1.18 7.96
N LEU A 156 6.17 0.74 6.79
CA LEU A 156 6.08 -0.68 6.44
C LEU A 156 6.90 -0.99 5.17
N GLY A 157 7.70 -2.04 5.21
CA GLY A 157 8.39 -2.61 4.06
C GLY A 157 7.75 -3.93 3.61
N PHE A 158 7.86 -4.24 2.32
CA PHE A 158 7.30 -5.48 1.75
C PHE A 158 8.30 -6.20 0.86
N ILE A 159 8.37 -7.52 1.04
CA ILE A 159 9.12 -8.45 0.21
C ILE A 159 8.14 -9.57 -0.16
N PHE A 160 8.05 -9.91 -1.44
CA PHE A 160 7.15 -10.96 -1.92
C PHE A 160 7.96 -12.03 -2.65
N GLN A 161 7.37 -13.21 -2.85
CA GLN A 161 7.97 -14.32 -3.61
C GLN A 161 8.44 -13.89 -5.00
N PHE A 162 7.61 -13.09 -5.68
CA PHE A 162 8.02 -12.36 -6.86
C PHE A 162 8.51 -10.98 -6.43
N HIS A 163 9.73 -10.62 -6.83
CA HIS A 163 10.40 -9.36 -6.48
C HIS A 163 9.58 -8.09 -6.82
N GLN A 164 8.61 -8.17 -7.73
CA GLN A 164 7.74 -7.04 -8.14
C GLN A 164 8.55 -5.79 -8.55
N LEU A 165 9.72 -5.98 -9.14
CA LEU A 165 10.52 -4.88 -9.68
C LEU A 165 9.88 -4.39 -10.98
N LEU A 166 9.90 -3.08 -11.21
CA LEU A 166 9.44 -2.50 -12.45
C LEU A 166 10.53 -2.68 -13.53
N PRO A 167 10.24 -3.40 -14.63
CA PRO A 167 11.25 -3.83 -15.60
C PRO A 167 11.84 -2.67 -16.41
N GLU A 168 11.15 -1.53 -16.50
CA GLU A 168 11.61 -0.35 -17.21
C GLU A 168 12.73 0.40 -16.47
N PHE A 169 12.80 0.20 -15.15
CA PHE A 169 13.67 0.94 -14.24
C PHE A 169 14.88 0.12 -13.83
N THR A 170 16.00 0.80 -13.58
CA THR A 170 17.22 0.20 -13.02
C THR A 170 17.02 -0.25 -11.57
N ALA A 171 17.98 -1.01 -11.03
CA ALA A 171 18.00 -1.37 -9.61
C ALA A 171 17.96 -0.14 -8.70
N LEU A 172 18.76 0.89 -8.99
CA LEU A 172 18.74 2.15 -8.24
C LEU A 172 17.36 2.81 -8.25
N GLU A 173 16.76 2.96 -9.42
CA GLU A 173 15.48 3.62 -9.58
C GLU A 173 14.37 2.84 -8.86
N ASN A 174 14.35 1.51 -8.98
CA ASN A 174 13.42 0.64 -8.25
C ASN A 174 13.49 0.86 -6.73
N VAL A 175 14.70 0.99 -6.17
CA VAL A 175 14.91 1.24 -4.74
C VAL A 175 14.43 2.64 -4.33
N CYS A 176 14.58 3.65 -5.19
CA CYS A 176 14.22 5.03 -4.88
C CYS A 176 12.71 5.31 -4.88
N ILE A 177 11.89 4.50 -5.58
CA ILE A 177 10.45 4.76 -5.77
C ILE A 177 9.69 5.07 -4.47
N PRO A 178 9.78 4.26 -3.39
CA PRO A 178 9.04 4.53 -2.15
C PRO A 178 9.41 5.86 -1.50
N ALA A 179 10.69 6.23 -1.56
CA ALA A 179 11.18 7.51 -1.03
C ALA A 179 10.70 8.71 -1.88
N PHE A 180 10.64 8.57 -3.20
CA PHE A 180 10.06 9.59 -4.07
C PHE A 180 8.55 9.76 -3.84
N MET A 181 7.82 8.66 -3.59
CA MET A 181 6.41 8.73 -3.21
C MET A 181 6.21 9.47 -1.87
N ALA A 182 7.19 9.37 -0.96
CA ALA A 182 7.24 10.15 0.28
C ALA A 182 7.71 11.61 0.08
N ASN A 183 7.92 12.07 -1.16
CA ASN A 183 8.43 13.39 -1.52
C ASN A 183 9.84 13.71 -0.96
N LYS A 184 10.67 12.68 -0.74
CA LYS A 184 12.06 12.88 -0.31
C LYS A 184 12.91 13.49 -1.44
N PRO A 185 13.90 14.33 -1.13
CA PRO A 185 14.76 14.94 -2.15
C PRO A 185 15.50 13.90 -2.97
N LYS A 186 15.60 14.13 -4.29
CA LYS A 186 16.23 13.19 -5.23
C LYS A 186 17.68 12.85 -4.86
N ALA A 187 18.49 13.88 -4.60
CA ALA A 187 19.92 13.71 -4.31
C ALA A 187 20.18 12.89 -3.02
N GLU A 188 19.40 13.15 -1.97
CA GLU A 188 19.50 12.39 -0.70
C GLU A 188 19.04 10.95 -0.88
N THR A 189 17.92 10.75 -1.59
CA THR A 189 17.35 9.43 -1.85
C THR A 189 18.30 8.55 -2.65
N GLU A 190 18.86 9.06 -3.75
CA GLU A 190 19.81 8.29 -4.56
C GLU A 190 21.09 7.97 -3.79
N LYS A 191 21.56 8.88 -2.93
CA LYS A 191 22.73 8.63 -2.08
C LYS A 191 22.46 7.48 -1.11
N GLU A 192 21.31 7.49 -0.43
CA GLU A 192 20.94 6.43 0.51
C GLU A 192 20.66 5.10 -0.21
N ALA A 193 19.97 5.13 -1.36
CA ALA A 193 19.72 3.93 -2.15
C ALA A 193 21.02 3.25 -2.61
N LYS A 194 22.01 4.03 -3.05
CA LYS A 194 23.34 3.52 -3.39
C LYS A 194 24.04 2.88 -2.19
N ARG A 195 23.96 3.52 -1.01
CA ARG A 195 24.52 2.98 0.25
C ARG A 195 23.90 1.63 0.62
N ILE A 196 22.58 1.51 0.52
CA ILE A 196 21.86 0.26 0.82
C ILE A 196 22.21 -0.82 -0.22
N LEU A 197 22.19 -0.48 -1.51
CA LEU A 197 22.58 -1.43 -2.57
C LEU A 197 24.02 -1.91 -2.40
N GLU A 198 24.94 -1.03 -2.01
CA GLU A 198 26.33 -1.39 -1.71
C GLU A 198 26.43 -2.36 -0.53
N TYR A 199 25.72 -2.08 0.57
CA TYR A 199 25.64 -2.99 1.73
C TYR A 199 25.11 -4.38 1.34
N LEU A 200 24.17 -4.45 0.39
CA LEU A 200 23.62 -5.71 -0.13
C LEU A 200 24.47 -6.37 -1.24
N GLY A 201 25.69 -5.88 -1.46
CA GLY A 201 26.63 -6.43 -2.44
C GLY A 201 26.24 -6.16 -3.90
N LEU A 202 25.44 -5.13 -4.17
CA LEU A 202 24.90 -4.79 -5.48
C LEU A 202 25.53 -3.53 -6.10
N SER A 203 26.68 -3.06 -5.59
CA SER A 203 27.34 -1.83 -6.07
C SER A 203 27.61 -1.83 -7.58
N HIS A 204 28.02 -2.99 -8.11
CA HIS A 204 28.29 -3.20 -9.54
C HIS A 204 27.02 -3.38 -10.40
N ARG A 205 25.85 -3.52 -9.76
CA ARG A 205 24.56 -3.77 -10.40
C ARG A 205 23.59 -2.60 -10.38
N ILE A 206 23.98 -1.47 -9.77
CA ILE A 206 23.12 -0.28 -9.54
C ILE A 206 22.35 0.18 -10.81
N ASN A 207 23.00 0.16 -11.98
CA ASN A 207 22.42 0.64 -13.24
C ASN A 207 21.80 -0.47 -14.11
N HIS A 208 21.78 -1.72 -13.64
CA HIS A 208 21.20 -2.83 -14.39
C HIS A 208 19.68 -2.83 -14.23
N LYS A 209 18.98 -3.24 -15.27
CA LYS A 209 17.53 -3.52 -15.25
C LYS A 209 17.25 -4.92 -14.69
N PRO A 210 16.03 -5.20 -14.21
CA PRO A 210 15.71 -6.48 -13.60
C PRO A 210 16.06 -7.69 -14.46
N ASN A 211 15.84 -7.64 -15.78
CA ASN A 211 16.15 -8.73 -16.70
C ASN A 211 17.67 -9.02 -16.86
N GLU A 212 18.53 -8.14 -16.36
CA GLU A 212 20.00 -8.31 -16.37
C GLU A 212 20.54 -8.79 -15.01
N LEU A 213 19.66 -9.03 -14.04
CA LEU A 213 19.96 -9.51 -12.69
C LEU A 213 19.53 -10.97 -12.53
N SER A 214 20.28 -11.75 -11.76
CA SER A 214 19.84 -13.06 -11.27
C SER A 214 18.66 -12.93 -10.31
N GLY A 215 17.89 -14.01 -10.12
CA GLY A 215 16.75 -14.01 -9.19
C GLY A 215 17.14 -13.59 -7.76
N GLY A 216 18.29 -14.06 -7.27
CA GLY A 216 18.83 -13.65 -5.97
C GLY A 216 19.22 -12.17 -5.90
N GLU A 217 19.83 -11.62 -6.96
CA GLU A 217 20.12 -10.18 -7.06
C GLU A 217 18.84 -9.35 -7.10
N GLN A 218 17.83 -9.76 -7.89
CA GLN A 218 16.52 -9.09 -7.94
C GLN A 218 15.85 -9.06 -6.56
N GLN A 219 15.93 -10.16 -5.80
CA GLN A 219 15.35 -10.23 -4.47
C GLN A 219 16.09 -9.32 -3.47
N ARG A 220 17.42 -9.21 -3.57
CA ARG A 220 18.18 -8.22 -2.80
C ARG A 220 17.84 -6.77 -3.19
N VAL A 221 17.55 -6.48 -4.46
CA VAL A 221 17.01 -5.16 -4.86
C VAL A 221 15.64 -4.91 -4.21
N ALA A 222 14.77 -5.91 -4.15
CA ALA A 222 13.48 -5.80 -3.47
C ALA A 222 13.65 -5.53 -1.95
N VAL A 223 14.64 -6.16 -1.31
CA VAL A 223 15.02 -5.90 0.09
C VAL A 223 15.50 -4.45 0.25
N ALA A 224 16.40 -3.97 -0.62
CA ALA A 224 16.84 -2.57 -0.59
C ALA A 224 15.67 -1.59 -0.73
N ARG A 225 14.74 -1.87 -1.64
CA ARG A 225 13.52 -1.08 -1.84
C ARG A 225 12.65 -1.05 -0.59
N ALA A 226 12.50 -2.18 0.10
CA ALA A 226 11.75 -2.23 1.35
C ALA A 226 12.41 -1.38 2.46
N LEU A 227 13.74 -1.29 2.47
CA LEU A 227 14.51 -0.59 3.50
C LEU A 227 14.66 0.92 3.31
N ILE A 228 14.44 1.46 2.10
CA ILE A 228 14.81 2.85 1.75
C ILE A 228 14.18 3.92 2.66
N ASN A 229 12.96 3.66 3.16
CA ASN A 229 12.26 4.57 4.07
C ASN A 229 12.53 4.29 5.55
N LYS A 230 13.40 3.31 5.86
CA LYS A 230 13.70 2.85 7.22
C LYS A 230 12.42 2.41 7.95
N PRO A 231 11.69 1.43 7.40
CA PRO A 231 10.42 0.99 7.97
C PRO A 231 10.64 0.38 9.35
N ASP A 232 9.62 0.43 10.21
CA ASP A 232 9.67 -0.23 11.53
C ASP A 232 9.51 -1.75 11.43
N VAL A 233 8.83 -2.22 10.38
CA VAL A 233 8.59 -3.63 10.10
C VAL A 233 8.68 -3.95 8.63
N ILE A 234 9.23 -5.12 8.31
CA ILE A 234 9.20 -5.70 6.97
C ILE A 234 8.31 -6.93 6.99
N PHE A 235 7.30 -6.94 6.11
CA PHE A 235 6.47 -8.11 5.84
C PHE A 235 7.05 -8.86 4.65
N ALA A 236 7.25 -10.16 4.80
CA ALA A 236 7.80 -11.01 3.76
C ALA A 236 6.87 -12.19 3.48
N ASP A 237 6.38 -12.32 2.25
CA ASP A 237 5.53 -13.44 1.82
C ASP A 237 6.31 -14.35 0.88
N GLU A 238 6.71 -15.52 1.38
CA GLU A 238 7.56 -16.50 0.68
C GLU A 238 8.81 -15.90 0.03
N PRO A 239 9.63 -15.12 0.76
CA PRO A 239 10.68 -14.27 0.17
C PRO A 239 11.76 -15.04 -0.60
N SER A 240 11.93 -16.35 -0.36
CA SER A 240 12.92 -17.20 -1.02
C SER A 240 12.29 -18.26 -1.94
N GLY A 241 10.98 -18.25 -2.17
CA GLY A 241 10.27 -19.36 -2.83
C GLY A 241 10.68 -19.62 -4.29
N ASN A 242 11.30 -18.65 -4.95
CA ASN A 242 11.77 -18.75 -6.35
C ASN A 242 13.30 -18.76 -6.48
N LEU A 243 14.04 -18.90 -5.37
CA LEU A 243 15.50 -18.85 -5.37
C LEU A 243 16.10 -20.25 -5.35
N ASP A 244 17.30 -20.39 -5.91
CA ASP A 244 18.13 -21.56 -5.65
C ASP A 244 18.55 -21.63 -4.18
N THR A 245 18.94 -22.81 -3.71
CA THR A 245 19.27 -23.06 -2.29
C THR A 245 20.30 -22.08 -1.74
N HIS A 246 21.37 -21.81 -2.48
CA HIS A 246 22.45 -20.92 -2.02
C HIS A 246 21.98 -19.47 -1.96
N SER A 247 21.25 -18.98 -2.97
CA SER A 247 20.66 -17.63 -2.94
C SER A 247 19.62 -17.48 -1.83
N ALA A 248 18.83 -18.52 -1.55
CA ALA A 248 17.85 -18.54 -0.47
C ALA A 248 18.52 -18.42 0.90
N GLU A 249 19.54 -19.23 1.17
CA GLU A 249 20.27 -19.22 2.44
C GLU A 249 20.92 -17.86 2.71
N ASN A 250 21.57 -17.27 1.69
CA ASN A 250 22.14 -15.93 1.80
C ASN A 250 21.07 -14.85 2.12
N LEU A 251 19.88 -14.95 1.51
CA LEU A 251 18.78 -14.04 1.80
C LEU A 251 18.26 -14.24 3.23
N HIS A 252 18.17 -15.47 3.71
CA HIS A 252 17.74 -15.76 5.08
C HIS A 252 18.71 -15.15 6.07
N GLN A 253 20.01 -15.42 5.93
CA GLN A 253 21.06 -14.85 6.78
C GLN A 253 21.03 -13.32 6.78
N LEU A 254 20.76 -12.70 5.63
CA LEU A 254 20.61 -11.25 5.52
C LEU A 254 19.50 -10.69 6.42
N PHE A 255 18.36 -11.37 6.57
CA PHE A 255 17.29 -10.90 7.48
C PHE A 255 17.76 -10.84 8.94
N PHE A 256 18.53 -11.83 9.38
CA PHE A 256 19.10 -11.87 10.72
C PHE A 256 20.15 -10.78 10.91
N GLN A 257 21.03 -10.58 9.92
CA GLN A 257 21.98 -9.46 9.93
C GLN A 257 21.28 -8.10 10.05
N LEU A 258 20.22 -7.88 9.27
CA LEU A 258 19.45 -6.63 9.34
C LEU A 258 18.77 -6.43 10.70
N ARG A 259 18.30 -7.52 11.33
CA ARG A 259 17.76 -7.47 12.69
C ARG A 259 18.86 -7.16 13.71
N ASP A 260 20.00 -7.84 13.64
CA ASP A 260 21.08 -7.70 14.62
C ASP A 260 21.76 -6.31 14.53
N GLU A 261 21.97 -5.78 13.32
CA GLU A 261 22.66 -4.51 13.11
C GLU A 261 21.74 -3.28 13.21
N PHE A 262 20.49 -3.38 12.73
CA PHE A 262 19.57 -2.24 12.64
C PHE A 262 18.35 -2.36 13.57
N GLY A 263 18.18 -3.47 14.29
CA GLY A 263 16.99 -3.71 15.11
C GLY A 263 15.71 -3.85 14.28
N GLN A 264 15.83 -4.25 13.01
CA GLN A 264 14.71 -4.38 12.08
C GLN A 264 13.77 -5.52 12.53
N THR A 265 12.46 -5.25 12.52
CA THR A 265 11.44 -6.28 12.80
C THR A 265 11.00 -6.95 11.50
N PHE A 266 10.80 -8.27 11.52
CA PHE A 266 10.33 -9.04 10.38
C PHE A 266 9.11 -9.89 10.72
N VAL A 267 8.16 -9.95 9.79
CA VAL A 267 7.03 -10.89 9.83
C VAL A 267 7.03 -11.67 8.52
N ILE A 268 7.35 -12.96 8.59
CA ILE A 268 7.65 -13.78 7.43
C ILE A 268 6.62 -14.90 7.31
N VAL A 269 5.86 -14.93 6.24
CA VAL A 269 5.11 -16.14 5.84
C VAL A 269 6.05 -17.02 5.02
N THR A 270 6.20 -18.28 5.41
CA THR A 270 7.01 -19.21 4.63
C THR A 270 6.57 -20.67 4.71
N HIS A 271 6.86 -21.42 3.65
CA HIS A 271 6.83 -22.87 3.58
C HIS A 271 8.22 -23.50 3.76
N ASN A 272 9.28 -22.69 3.83
CA ASN A 272 10.64 -23.15 4.08
C ASN A 272 10.85 -23.39 5.59
N GLU A 273 10.96 -24.66 5.98
CA GLU A 273 11.13 -25.06 7.38
C GLU A 273 12.43 -24.53 8.00
N GLU A 274 13.51 -24.42 7.22
CA GLU A 274 14.79 -23.89 7.70
C GLU A 274 14.64 -22.43 8.13
N LEU A 275 14.16 -21.56 7.23
CA LEU A 275 13.88 -20.15 7.55
C LEU A 275 12.89 -20.02 8.72
N ALA A 276 11.85 -20.85 8.73
CA ALA A 276 10.85 -20.82 9.79
C ALA A 276 11.44 -21.15 11.17
N ASN A 277 12.37 -22.10 11.23
CA ASN A 277 13.01 -22.55 12.47
C ASN A 277 14.15 -21.63 12.92
N MET A 278 14.73 -20.82 12.02
CA MET A 278 15.71 -19.80 12.37
C MET A 278 15.08 -18.59 13.09
N ALA A 279 13.78 -18.33 12.88
CA ALA A 279 13.09 -17.18 13.45
C ALA A 279 13.03 -17.20 14.98
N ASP A 280 12.97 -16.01 15.61
CA ASP A 280 12.87 -15.88 17.08
C ASP A 280 11.59 -16.56 17.61
N ARG A 281 10.49 -16.46 16.85
CA ARG A 281 9.23 -17.14 17.13
C ARG A 281 8.61 -17.71 15.85
N LYS A 282 8.27 -19.00 15.89
CA LYS A 282 7.51 -19.70 14.86
C LYS A 282 6.04 -19.82 15.27
N LEU A 283 5.15 -19.34 14.42
CA LEU A 283 3.70 -19.41 14.59
C LEU A 283 3.14 -20.38 13.57
N ILE A 284 2.35 -21.35 14.03
CA ILE A 284 1.74 -22.36 13.17
C ILE A 284 0.28 -21.97 12.99
N MET A 285 -0.15 -21.86 11.73
CA MET A 285 -1.51 -21.48 11.38
C MET A 285 -2.27 -22.70 10.88
N VAL A 286 -3.44 -22.94 11.47
CA VAL A 286 -4.33 -24.07 11.16
C VAL A 286 -5.75 -23.53 11.02
N ASP A 287 -6.37 -23.77 9.86
CA ASP A 287 -7.77 -23.44 9.59
C ASP A 287 -8.22 -22.01 9.97
N GLY A 288 -7.36 -21.02 9.76
CA GLY A 288 -7.67 -19.61 10.02
C GLY A 288 -7.38 -19.13 11.44
N GLN A 289 -6.71 -19.94 12.27
CA GLN A 289 -6.27 -19.60 13.63
C GLN A 289 -4.78 -19.89 13.82
N ILE A 290 -4.17 -19.23 14.79
CA ILE A 290 -2.81 -19.57 15.23
C ILE A 290 -2.94 -20.68 16.28
N SER A 291 -2.31 -21.83 16.00
CA SER A 291 -2.19 -22.93 16.95
C SER A 291 -1.25 -22.50 18.07
N ASN A 292 -1.72 -22.65 19.31
CA ASN A 292 -0.88 -22.56 20.50
C ASN A 292 0.09 -23.74 20.59
#